data_AF-A2SNB1-F1
#
_entry.id   AF-A2SNB1-F1
#
_cell.length_a   1.000
_cell.length_b   1.000
_cell.length_c   1.000
_cell.angle_alpha   90.00
_cell.angle_beta   90.00
_cell.angle_gamma   90.00
#
_symmetry.space_group_name_H-M   'P 1'
#
loop_
_entity.id
_entity.type
_entity.pdbx_description
1 polymer ?
#
loop_
_entity_poly.entity_id
_entity_poly.type
_entity_poly.pdbx_seq_one_letter_code
_entity_poly.pdbx_strand_id
1 'polypeptide(L)'
;MAAPAFKPGMWAMSADEVYKPMLGRIRDVHSDGSIDVVIYAADGQRRGRVSPAMGGPRGFEPCCGAQNWIPIERPNFELLATKRYDYRDCLKPLVAEEP
;
A
#
# COMPACT_ATOMS: atom_id res chain seq x y z
N MET A 1 10.02 -9.08 -14.88
CA MET A 1 10.39 -8.02 -13.91
C MET A 1 9.96 -8.49 -12.54
N ALA A 2 10.90 -8.72 -11.63
CA ALA A 2 10.55 -9.05 -10.25
C ALA A 2 10.14 -7.75 -9.54
N ALA A 3 8.98 -7.73 -8.89
CA ALA A 3 8.62 -6.60 -8.03
C ALA A 3 9.69 -6.45 -6.93
N PRO A 4 9.98 -5.22 -6.45
CA PRO A 4 10.91 -5.04 -5.34
C PRO A 4 10.46 -5.88 -4.14
N ALA A 5 11.40 -6.57 -3.49
CA ALA A 5 11.07 -7.36 -2.31
C ALA A 5 10.53 -6.43 -1.20
N PHE A 6 9.23 -6.53 -0.92
CA PHE A 6 8.61 -5.79 0.18
C PHE A 6 9.27 -6.14 1.51
N LYS A 7 9.25 -5.19 2.44
CA LYS A 7 9.68 -5.37 3.82
C LYS A 7 8.64 -4.81 4.78
N PRO A 8 8.50 -5.39 5.99
CA PRO A 8 7.68 -4.81 7.04
C PRO A 8 7.99 -3.32 7.26
N GLY A 9 6.93 -2.51 7.35
CA GLY A 9 7.00 -1.07 7.55
C GLY A 9 7.03 -0.22 6.27
N MET A 10 7.28 -0.82 5.10
CA MET A 10 7.24 -0.12 3.81
C MET A 10 5.84 0.40 3.48
N TRP A 11 5.78 1.47 2.70
CA TRP A 11 4.54 1.96 2.12
C TRP A 11 4.36 1.42 0.71
N ALA A 12 3.11 1.17 0.35
CA ALA A 12 2.72 0.64 -0.94
C ALA A 12 1.39 1.27 -1.39
N MET A 13 1.17 1.31 -2.69
CA MET A 13 -0.11 1.66 -3.29
C MET A 13 -0.62 0.51 -4.14
N SER A 14 -1.94 0.33 -4.23
CA SER A 14 -2.53 -0.69 -5.11
C SER A 14 -2.21 -0.39 -6.57
N ALA A 15 -1.84 -1.41 -7.34
CA ALA A 15 -1.62 -1.29 -8.77
C ALA A 15 -2.92 -1.15 -9.58
N ASP A 16 -4.04 -1.62 -9.02
CA ASP A 16 -5.31 -1.75 -9.73
C ASP A 16 -6.07 -0.42 -9.93
N GLU A 17 -5.85 0.57 -9.06
CA GLU A 17 -6.57 1.85 -9.08
C GLU A 17 -5.62 3.03 -9.31
N VAL A 18 -5.60 3.57 -10.53
CA VAL A 18 -4.61 4.61 -10.90
C VAL A 18 -4.99 6.01 -10.42
N TYR A 19 -6.28 6.32 -10.24
CA TYR A 19 -6.75 7.67 -9.90
C TYR A 19 -6.91 7.90 -8.39
N LYS A 20 -7.17 6.83 -7.62
CA LYS A 20 -7.32 6.86 -6.17
C LYS A 20 -6.84 5.54 -5.56
N PRO A 21 -5.55 5.20 -5.72
CA PRO A 21 -5.04 3.93 -5.24
C PRO A 21 -5.26 3.77 -3.75
N MET A 22 -5.53 2.53 -3.32
CA MET A 22 -5.50 2.18 -1.91
C MET A 22 -4.07 2.33 -1.39
N LEU A 23 -3.94 2.95 -0.22
CA LEU A 23 -2.65 3.14 0.45
C LEU A 23 -2.48 2.08 1.53
N GLY A 24 -1.36 1.39 1.48
CA GLY A 24 -1.03 0.29 2.36
C GLY A 24 0.30 0.53 3.07
N ARG A 25 0.39 0.10 4.33
CA ARG A 25 1.66 -0.12 5.01
C ARG A 25 1.86 -1.61 5.22
N ILE A 26 2.96 -2.14 4.70
CA ILE A 26 3.32 -3.55 4.85
C ILE A 26 3.49 -3.85 6.34
N ARG A 27 2.73 -4.80 6.85
CA ARG A 27 2.83 -5.29 8.22
C ARG A 27 3.82 -6.43 8.29
N ASP A 28 3.68 -7.40 7.40
CA ASP A 28 4.47 -8.62 7.38
C ASP A 28 4.63 -9.14 5.95
N VAL A 29 5.65 -9.98 5.74
CA VAL A 29 5.97 -10.63 4.46
C VAL A 29 6.17 -12.11 4.73
N HIS A 30 5.36 -12.93 4.08
CA HIS A 30 5.35 -14.37 4.26
C HIS A 30 6.41 -15.05 3.38
N SER A 31 6.76 -16.29 3.72
CA SER A 31 7.78 -17.08 2.99
C SER A 31 7.38 -17.41 1.55
N ASP A 32 6.09 -17.37 1.23
CA ASP A 32 5.54 -17.56 -0.11
C ASP A 32 5.52 -16.26 -0.96
N GLY A 33 6.00 -15.14 -0.39
CA GLY A 33 6.00 -13.83 -1.02
C GLY A 33 4.69 -13.06 -0.91
N SER A 34 3.65 -13.63 -0.26
CA SER A 34 2.45 -12.87 0.09
C SER A 34 2.74 -11.87 1.21
N ILE A 35 1.91 -10.83 1.32
CA ILE A 35 2.11 -9.73 2.25
C ILE A 35 0.86 -9.45 3.07
N ASP A 36 1.07 -9.06 4.32
CA ASP A 36 0.02 -8.49 5.16
C ASP A 36 0.07 -6.98 5.05
N VAL A 37 -1.06 -6.32 4.78
CA VAL A 37 -1.10 -4.87 4.52
C VAL A 37 -2.11 -4.16 5.40
N VAL A 38 -1.68 -3.12 6.10
CA VAL A 38 -2.59 -2.23 6.83
C VAL A 38 -3.04 -1.12 5.89
N ILE A 39 -4.34 -1.03 5.63
CA ILE A 39 -4.91 -0.01 4.75
C ILE A 39 -5.08 1.33 5.47
N TYR A 40 -4.81 2.43 4.77
CA TYR A 40 -4.98 3.81 5.19
C TYR A 40 -5.85 4.57 4.19
N ALA A 41 -6.65 5.50 4.70
CA ALA A 41 -7.32 6.50 3.90
C ALA A 41 -6.34 7.61 3.48
N ALA A 42 -6.76 8.43 2.52
CA ALA A 42 -5.96 9.51 1.95
C ALA A 42 -5.58 10.61 2.97
N ASP A 43 -6.36 10.76 4.03
CA ASP A 43 -6.09 11.65 5.16
C ASP A 43 -5.14 11.05 6.20
N GLY A 44 -4.62 9.84 5.96
CA GLY A 44 -3.75 9.12 6.89
C GLY A 44 -4.50 8.37 7.99
N GLN A 45 -5.84 8.36 7.98
CA GLN A 45 -6.61 7.55 8.92
C GLN A 45 -6.40 6.07 8.63
N ARG A 46 -5.91 5.32 9.62
CA ARG A 46 -5.79 3.87 9.55
C ARG A 46 -7.18 3.23 9.43
N ARG A 47 -7.40 2.49 8.35
CA ARG A 47 -8.61 1.66 8.13
C ARG A 47 -8.39 0.22 8.58
N GLY A 48 -7.16 -0.27 8.47
CA GLY A 48 -6.83 -1.67 8.75
C GLY A 48 -7.12 -2.54 7.55
N ARG A 49 -8.39 -2.87 7.33
CA ARG A 49 -8.86 -3.77 6.27
C ARG A 49 -10.01 -3.14 5.48
N VAL A 50 -10.15 -3.52 4.22
CA VAL A 50 -11.26 -3.21 3.30
C VAL A 50 -12.11 -4.46 3.00
N SER A 51 -11.50 -5.65 2.90
CA SER A 51 -12.19 -6.92 2.69
C SER A 51 -13.09 -7.30 3.89
N PRO A 52 -14.19 -8.04 3.69
CA PRO A 52 -14.95 -8.59 4.80
C PRO A 52 -14.10 -9.52 5.66
N ALA A 53 -14.20 -9.39 6.98
CA ALA A 53 -13.54 -10.29 7.92
C ALA A 53 -14.30 -11.64 7.97
N MET A 54 -14.10 -12.50 6.97
CA MET A 54 -14.63 -13.87 6.92
C MET A 54 -13.89 -14.80 7.90
N GLY A 55 -13.87 -14.42 9.19
CA GLY A 55 -13.11 -15.11 10.25
C GLY A 55 -11.64 -14.66 10.41
N GLY A 56 -11.16 -13.76 9.56
CA GLY A 56 -9.79 -13.25 9.58
C GLY A 56 -9.56 -12.00 10.47
N PRO A 57 -8.29 -11.56 10.61
CA PRO A 57 -7.91 -10.41 11.42
C PRO A 57 -8.48 -9.09 10.90
N ARG A 58 -9.07 -8.27 11.78
CA ARG A 58 -9.71 -6.99 11.40
C ARG A 58 -8.74 -5.84 11.14
N GLY A 59 -7.51 -5.93 11.63
CA GLY A 59 -6.57 -4.81 11.67
C GLY A 59 -5.72 -4.60 10.41
N PHE A 60 -5.81 -5.50 9.43
CA PHE A 60 -5.03 -5.53 8.19
C PHE A 60 -5.66 -6.50 7.17
N GLU A 61 -5.27 -6.36 5.92
CA GLU A 61 -5.49 -7.33 4.84
C GLU A 61 -4.44 -8.44 4.90
N PRO A 62 -4.82 -9.69 5.18
CA PRO A 62 -3.88 -10.80 5.23
C PRO A 62 -3.61 -11.36 3.83
N CYS A 63 -2.41 -11.94 3.65
CA CYS A 63 -2.06 -12.78 2.49
C CYS A 63 -2.37 -12.14 1.12
N CYS A 64 -2.11 -10.85 0.97
CA CYS A 64 -2.23 -10.16 -0.30
C CYS A 64 -1.10 -10.58 -1.25
N GLY A 65 -1.39 -10.69 -2.56
CA GLY A 65 -0.36 -10.90 -3.57
C GLY A 65 0.50 -9.65 -3.74
N ALA A 66 1.82 -9.77 -3.54
CA ALA A 66 2.75 -8.65 -3.66
C ALA A 66 2.70 -7.96 -5.04
N GLN A 67 2.39 -8.69 -6.10
CA GLN A 67 2.28 -8.17 -7.46
C GLN A 67 1.17 -7.13 -7.66
N ASN A 68 0.19 -7.07 -6.75
CA ASN A 68 -0.90 -6.08 -6.80
C ASN A 68 -0.53 -4.76 -6.11
N TRP A 69 0.70 -4.65 -5.61
CA TRP A 69 1.18 -3.52 -4.83
C TRP A 69 2.44 -2.93 -5.44
N ILE A 70 2.52 -1.60 -5.44
CA ILE A 70 3.67 -0.84 -5.92
C ILE A 70 4.30 -0.16 -4.71
N PRO A 71 5.58 -0.42 -4.39
CA PRO A 71 6.25 0.24 -3.27
C PRO A 71 6.40 1.73 -3.54
N ILE A 72 6.16 2.54 -2.52
CA ILE A 72 6.20 4.00 -2.57
C ILE A 72 6.96 4.55 -1.35
N GLU A 73 7.42 5.79 -1.47
CA GLU A 73 7.80 6.57 -0.30
C GLU A 73 6.60 6.74 0.65
N ARG A 74 6.88 7.12 1.90
CA ARG A 74 5.80 7.46 2.84
C ARG A 74 4.89 8.53 2.22
N PRO A 75 3.58 8.29 2.11
CA PRO A 75 2.64 9.28 1.58
C PRO A 75 2.66 10.55 2.42
N ASN A 76 2.61 11.70 1.77
CA ASN A 76 2.30 12.95 2.43
C ASN A 76 0.78 13.08 2.57
N PHE A 77 0.25 12.60 3.69
CA PHE A 77 -1.19 12.60 3.95
C PHE A 77 -1.81 13.99 4.04
N GLU A 78 -1.03 15.01 4.44
CA GLU A 78 -1.53 16.38 4.48
C GLU A 78 -1.82 16.88 3.07
N LEU A 79 -0.92 16.59 2.11
CA LEU A 79 -1.14 16.92 0.70
C LEU A 79 -2.29 16.10 0.10
N LEU A 80 -2.33 14.79 0.36
CA LEU A 80 -3.39 13.91 -0.15
C LEU A 80 -4.79 14.24 0.39
N ALA A 81 -4.88 14.79 1.60
CA ALA A 81 -6.14 15.27 2.18
C ALA A 81 -6.68 16.51 1.44
N THR A 82 -5.82 17.27 0.75
CA THR A 82 -6.27 18.44 -0.02
C THR A 82 -6.84 18.01 -1.37
N LYS A 83 -8.14 18.28 -1.61
CA LYS A 83 -8.92 17.86 -2.80
C LYS A 83 -8.44 18.42 -4.16
N ARG A 84 -7.26 19.06 -4.22
CA ARG A 84 -6.77 19.80 -5.39
C ARG A 84 -5.70 19.06 -6.19
N TYR A 85 -5.15 17.96 -5.68
CA TYR A 85 -4.05 17.24 -6.33
C TYR A 85 -4.49 15.87 -6.83
N ASP A 86 -3.87 15.45 -7.94
CA ASP A 86 -3.93 14.07 -8.39
C ASP A 86 -3.00 13.22 -7.50
N TYR A 87 -3.39 11.99 -7.20
CA TYR A 87 -2.58 11.06 -6.39
C TYR A 87 -1.22 10.81 -7.04
N ARG A 88 -1.14 10.91 -8.37
CA ARG A 88 0.10 10.77 -9.15
C ARG A 88 1.14 11.85 -8.83
N ASP A 89 0.71 13.04 -8.42
CA ASP A 89 1.62 14.14 -8.08
C ASP A 89 2.17 13.99 -6.65
N CYS A 90 1.48 13.22 -5.80
CA CYS A 90 1.76 13.13 -4.37
C CYS A 90 2.40 11.80 -3.95
N LEU A 91 2.25 10.74 -4.75
CA LEU A 91 2.80 9.42 -4.48
C LEU A 91 4.04 9.19 -5.33
N LYS A 92 5.16 8.89 -4.67
CA LYS A 92 6.44 8.64 -5.33
C LYS A 92 6.75 7.14 -5.29
N PRO A 93 6.65 6.42 -6.42
CA PRO A 93 7.11 5.04 -6.49
C PRO A 93 8.58 4.96 -6.09
N LEU A 94 8.90 3.97 -5.25
CA LEU A 94 10.28 3.54 -5.06
C LEU A 94 10.63 2.72 -6.29
N VAL A 95 11.01 3.41 -7.37
CA VAL A 95 11.56 2.75 -8.55
C VAL A 95 12.78 1.99 -8.06
N ALA A 96 12.86 0.69 -8.35
CA ALA A 96 14.10 -0.03 -8.19
C ALA A 96 15.09 0.61 -9.16
N GLU A 97 15.99 1.46 -8.65
CA GLU A 97 17.24 1.72 -9.34
C GLU A 97 17.95 0.37 -9.46
N GLU A 98 17.89 -0.26 -10.62
CA GLU A 98 18.88 -1.28 -10.98
C GLU A 98 20.15 -0.56 -11.46
N PRO A 99 21.35 -1.09 -11.15
CA PRO A 99 22.64 -0.53 -11.52
C PRO A 99 22.94 -0.54 -13.03
#